data_AF-A0ABD6CHB3-F1
#
_entry.id   AF-A0ABD6CHB3-F1
#
_cell.length_a   1.000
_cell.length_b   1.000
_cell.length_c   1.000
_cell.angle_alpha   90.00
_cell.angle_beta   90.00
_cell.angle_gamma   90.00
#
_symmetry.space_group_name_H-M   'P 1'
#
loop_
_entity.id
_entity.type
_entity.pdbx_description
1 polymer ?
#
loop_
_entity_poly.entity_id
_entity_poly.type
_entity_poly.pdbx_seq_one_letter_code
_entity_poly.pdbx_strand_id
1 'polypeptide(L)'
;MKCLSCGLEAGFTRLIVNVETTEKEGSLCSNCESKLSRLTLSEYSAESDGSHSCLECDAEATFALPEMHLALDDDDGEQFSYEYEIEPDTPHLCTTHLEALLQRPRQVDPLNMLEDRI
;
A
#
# COMPACT_ATOMS: atom_id res chain seq x y z
N MET A 1 -4.20 6.90 -9.42
CA MET A 1 -5.28 6.29 -8.59
C MET A 1 -5.41 7.09 -7.29
N LYS A 2 -6.52 7.01 -6.54
CA LYS A 2 -6.64 7.70 -5.24
C LYS A 2 -6.30 6.74 -4.10
N CYS A 3 -5.59 7.24 -3.09
CA CYS A 3 -5.29 6.51 -1.88
C CYS A 3 -6.59 6.20 -1.12
N LEU A 4 -6.82 4.93 -0.78
CA LEU A 4 -8.00 4.48 -0.06
C LEU A 4 -8.07 5.08 1.36
N SER A 5 -6.91 5.33 2.00
CA SER A 5 -6.85 5.89 3.36
C SER A 5 -7.07 7.40 3.40
N CYS A 6 -6.44 8.19 2.51
CA CYS A 6 -6.48 9.67 2.60
C CYS A 6 -7.20 10.37 1.44
N GLY A 7 -7.65 9.65 0.42
CA GLY A 7 -8.37 10.20 -0.73
C GLY A 7 -7.54 11.06 -1.70
N LEU A 8 -6.27 11.35 -1.38
CA LEU A 8 -5.35 12.03 -2.29
C LEU A 8 -4.95 11.15 -3.47
N GLU A 9 -4.41 11.76 -4.53
CA GLU A 9 -3.71 11.01 -5.56
C GLU A 9 -2.58 10.18 -4.94
N ALA A 10 -2.76 8.86 -4.96
CA ALA A 10 -1.70 7.92 -4.73
C ALA A 10 -0.87 7.92 -6.01
N GLY A 11 0.36 8.44 -5.92
CA GLY A 11 1.38 8.14 -6.92
C GLY A 11 1.69 6.63 -6.94
N PHE A 12 2.83 6.25 -7.52
CA PHE A 12 3.34 4.89 -7.44
C PHE A 12 3.61 4.54 -5.98
N THR A 13 2.93 3.55 -5.40
CA THR A 13 3.39 2.95 -4.14
C THR A 13 2.85 1.54 -3.94
N ARG A 14 1.65 1.31 -3.37
CA ARG A 14 1.17 -0.06 -3.10
C ARG A 14 -0.31 -0.26 -3.39
N LEU A 15 -0.67 -1.45 -3.88
CA LEU A 15 -2.05 -1.89 -3.98
C LEU A 15 -2.52 -2.52 -2.66
N ILE A 16 -3.83 -2.58 -2.48
CA ILE A 16 -4.47 -3.41 -1.46
C ILE A 16 -5.20 -4.51 -2.21
N VAL A 17 -4.76 -5.75 -2.04
CA VAL A 17 -5.31 -6.91 -2.73
C VAL A 17 -5.80 -7.93 -1.71
N ASN A 18 -7.04 -8.39 -1.83
CA ASN A 18 -7.55 -9.47 -1.00
C ASN A 18 -6.87 -10.79 -1.43
N VAL A 19 -6.22 -11.49 -0.50
CA VAL A 19 -5.46 -12.72 -0.84
C VAL A 19 -6.35 -13.91 -1.19
N GLU A 20 -7.57 -13.96 -0.67
CA GLU A 20 -8.52 -15.04 -0.95
C GLU A 20 -9.21 -14.85 -2.31
N THR A 21 -9.61 -13.62 -2.63
CA THR A 21 -10.38 -13.32 -3.85
C THR A 21 -9.53 -12.79 -5.00
N THR A 22 -8.29 -12.40 -4.74
CA THR A 22 -7.39 -11.69 -5.68
C THR A 22 -7.94 -10.36 -6.20
N GLU A 23 -8.97 -9.82 -5.54
CA GLU A 23 -9.58 -8.55 -5.92
C GLU A 23 -8.79 -7.35 -5.39
N LYS A 24 -8.72 -6.30 -6.20
CA LYS A 24 -8.08 -5.04 -5.85
C LYS A 24 -9.08 -4.15 -5.10
N GLU A 25 -8.83 -3.92 -3.83
CA GLU A 25 -9.67 -3.09 -2.98
C GLU A 25 -9.31 -1.60 -3.10
N GLY A 26 -8.06 -1.29 -3.47
CA GLY A 26 -7.62 0.09 -3.65
C GLY A 26 -6.10 0.23 -3.68
N SER A 27 -5.61 1.44 -3.41
CA SER A 27 -4.18 1.71 -3.30
C SER A 27 -3.84 2.56 -2.08
N LEU A 28 -2.59 2.50 -1.63
CA LEU A 28 -2.02 3.35 -0.59
C LEU A 28 -0.97 4.27 -1.19
N CYS A 29 -0.94 5.52 -0.72
CA CYS A 29 0.17 6.42 -1.00
C CYS A 29 1.30 6.19 0.02
N SER A 30 2.52 6.59 -0.33
CA SER A 30 3.72 6.48 0.52
C SER A 30 3.54 7.06 1.94
N ASN A 31 2.72 8.10 2.09
CA ASN A 31 2.46 8.71 3.40
C ASN A 31 1.48 7.90 4.28
N CYS A 32 0.60 7.10 3.68
CA CYS A 32 -0.25 6.19 4.47
C CYS A 32 0.49 4.89 4.72
N GLU A 33 1.29 4.44 3.74
CA GLU A 33 2.22 3.33 3.90
C GLU A 33 3.19 3.56 5.07
N SER A 34 3.79 4.75 5.20
CA SER A 34 4.73 5.07 6.28
C SER A 34 4.13 5.05 7.69
N LYS A 35 2.79 4.96 7.82
CA LYS A 35 2.13 4.76 9.12
C LYS A 35 2.22 3.33 9.62
N LEU A 36 2.57 2.39 8.74
CA LEU A 36 2.81 0.99 9.07
C LEU A 36 4.19 0.88 9.70
N SER A 37 4.21 0.73 11.02
CA SER A 37 5.41 0.84 11.83
C SER A 37 6.46 -0.19 11.44
N ARG A 38 6.04 -1.43 11.18
CA ARG A 38 6.93 -2.52 10.80
C ARG A 38 7.28 -2.56 9.32
N LEU A 39 6.58 -1.79 8.48
CA LEU A 39 6.95 -1.62 7.08
C LEU A 39 8.15 -0.69 6.92
N THR A 40 8.22 0.36 7.75
CA THR A 40 9.29 1.37 7.71
C THR A 40 10.59 0.91 8.38
N LEU A 41 10.49 -0.05 9.30
CA LEU A 41 11.63 -0.73 9.87
C LEU A 41 12.08 -1.78 8.85
N SER A 42 13.01 -1.39 7.96
CA SER A 42 13.69 -2.20 6.94
C SER A 42 14.28 -3.55 7.42
N GLU A 43 14.07 -3.92 8.69
CA GLU A 43 14.39 -5.18 9.31
C GLU A 43 13.19 -6.14 9.34
N TYR A 44 12.25 -6.05 8.38
CA TYR A 44 11.43 -7.21 8.04
C TYR A 44 12.35 -8.25 7.38
N SER A 45 13.17 -8.83 8.24
CA SER A 45 14.06 -9.92 7.96
C SER A 45 13.14 -11.04 7.49
N ALA A 46 13.40 -11.52 6.28
CA ALA A 46 12.71 -12.62 5.62
C ALA A 46 12.88 -13.97 6.36
N GLU A 47 12.78 -13.97 7.69
CA GLU A 47 12.75 -15.13 8.58
C GLU A 47 11.31 -15.49 9.00
N SER A 48 10.32 -14.70 8.59
CA SER A 48 8.91 -15.12 8.63
C SER A 48 8.66 -16.08 7.48
N ASP A 49 8.93 -17.36 7.74
CA ASP A 49 8.66 -18.55 6.94
C ASP A 49 7.27 -18.50 6.28
N GLY A 50 7.16 -17.85 5.12
CA GLY A 50 5.94 -17.77 4.30
C GLY A 50 4.66 -17.42 5.05
N SER A 51 4.76 -16.74 6.20
CA SER A 51 3.62 -16.63 7.09
C SER A 51 2.69 -15.56 6.56
N HIS A 52 1.48 -15.97 6.16
CA HIS A 52 0.32 -15.12 5.88
C HIS A 52 -0.16 -14.38 7.15
N SER A 53 0.78 -13.81 7.90
CA SER A 53 0.57 -13.07 9.13
C SER A 53 0.61 -11.58 8.85
N CYS A 54 -0.18 -10.83 9.59
CA CYS A 54 -0.23 -9.38 9.47
C CYS A 54 1.14 -8.76 9.83
N LEU A 55 1.51 -7.72 9.09
CA LEU A 55 2.75 -7.00 9.30
C LEU A 55 2.77 -6.40 10.70
N GLU A 56 1.68 -5.73 11.11
CA GLU A 56 1.59 -5.02 12.39
C GLU A 56 1.29 -5.93 13.60
N CYS A 57 0.88 -7.19 13.39
CA CYS A 57 0.60 -8.16 14.47
C CYS A 57 0.67 -9.60 13.98
N ASP A 58 0.89 -10.57 14.87
CA ASP A 58 0.97 -12.00 14.52
C ASP A 58 -0.39 -12.66 14.17
N ALA A 59 -1.42 -11.88 13.85
CA ALA A 59 -2.72 -12.40 13.41
C ALA A 59 -2.69 -12.83 11.94
N GLU A 60 -3.65 -13.66 11.52
CA GLU A 60 -3.83 -14.03 10.12
C GLU A 60 -4.12 -12.78 9.25
N ALA A 61 -3.44 -12.70 8.11
CA ALA A 61 -3.62 -11.62 7.16
C ALA A 61 -4.63 -11.98 6.08
N THR A 62 -5.35 -10.95 5.64
CA THR A 62 -6.41 -11.05 4.62
C THR A 62 -6.05 -10.24 3.38
N PHE A 63 -5.12 -9.28 3.50
CA PHE A 63 -4.74 -8.38 2.44
C PHE A 63 -3.24 -8.41 2.19
N ALA A 64 -2.83 -8.48 0.93
CA ALA A 64 -1.47 -8.23 0.49
C ALA A 64 -1.31 -6.76 0.08
N LEU A 65 -0.11 -6.22 0.29
CA LEU A 65 0.29 -4.87 -0.09
C LEU A 65 1.41 -4.87 -1.14
N PRO A 66 1.18 -5.45 -2.33
CA PRO A 66 2.21 -5.52 -3.36
C PRO A 66 2.54 -4.12 -3.90
N GLU A 67 3.81 -3.95 -4.26
CA GLU A 67 4.27 -2.74 -4.93
C GLU A 67 3.76 -2.72 -6.38
N MET A 68 3.38 -1.54 -6.84
CA MET A 68 2.90 -1.36 -8.21
C MET A 68 4.06 -0.90 -9.08
N HIS A 69 4.39 -1.72 -10.07
CA HIS A 69 5.45 -1.42 -11.03
C HIS A 69 4.83 -0.97 -12.36
N LEU A 70 5.48 0.01 -12.97
CA LEU A 70 5.15 0.45 -14.32
C LEU A 70 5.95 -0.44 -15.26
N ALA A 71 5.27 -1.26 -16.04
CA ALA A 71 5.91 -2.01 -17.12
C ALA A 71 5.71 -1.26 -18.44
N LEU A 72 6.78 -1.21 -19.21
CA LEU A 72 6.78 -0.72 -20.58
C LEU A 72 6.64 -1.92 -21.48
N ASP A 73 5.52 -2.01 -22.19
CA ASP A 73 5.37 -2.99 -23.25
C ASP A 73 5.95 -2.36 -24.54
N ASP A 74 7.11 -2.86 -24.97
CA ASP A 74 7.87 -2.34 -26.12
C ASP A 74 7.29 -2.79 -27.48
N ASP A 75 6.29 -3.68 -27.51
CA ASP A 75 5.89 -4.39 -28.73
C ASP A 75 4.79 -3.66 -29.56
N ASP A 76 3.95 -2.81 -28.95
CA ASP A 76 2.78 -2.21 -29.64
C ASP A 76 2.59 -0.69 -29.44
N GLY A 77 3.68 0.04 -29.17
CA GLY A 77 3.66 1.51 -29.07
C GLY A 77 3.11 2.03 -27.74
N GLU A 78 4.03 2.38 -26.83
CA GLU A 78 3.81 3.12 -25.57
C GLU A 78 2.48 2.85 -24.87
N GLN A 79 2.18 1.57 -24.60
CA GLN A 79 1.15 1.22 -23.62
C GLN A 79 1.81 0.96 -22.28
N PHE A 80 1.57 1.86 -21.32
CA PHE A 80 1.96 1.66 -19.93
C PHE A 80 0.99 0.67 -19.28
N SER A 81 1.47 -0.53 -18.93
CA SER A 81 0.73 -1.47 -18.09
C SER A 81 1.17 -1.30 -16.63
N TYR A 82 0.20 -1.34 -15.72
CA TYR A 82 0.47 -1.33 -14.27
C TYR A 82 0.41 -2.78 -13.78
N GLU A 83 1.56 -3.32 -13.44
CA GLU A 83 1.73 -4.70 -13.00
C GLU A 83 2.05 -4.73 -11.50
N TYR A 84 1.73 -5.86 -10.86
CA TYR A 84 2.02 -6.11 -9.46
C TYR A 84 2.20 -7.62 -9.26
N GLU A 85 3.09 -7.98 -8.36
CA GLU A 85 3.38 -9.37 -8.00
C GLU A 85 3.25 -9.51 -6.49
N ILE A 86 2.64 -10.62 -6.04
CA ILE A 86 2.57 -10.97 -4.62
C ILE A 86 3.63 -12.05 -4.39
N GLU A 87 4.79 -11.61 -3.95
CA GLU A 87 5.93 -12.45 -3.58
C GLU A 87 5.83 -12.91 -2.11
N PRO A 88 6.58 -13.94 -1.68
CA PRO A 88 6.55 -14.42 -0.30
C PRO A 88 6.91 -13.35 0.74
N ASP A 89 7.73 -12.36 0.38
CA ASP A 89 8.10 -11.22 1.22
C ASP A 89 7.12 -10.03 1.10
N THR A 90 6.08 -10.15 0.26
CA THR A 90 5.08 -9.09 0.12
C THR A 90 4.44 -8.82 1.49
N PRO A 91 4.39 -7.56 1.95
CA PRO A 91 3.77 -7.23 3.22
C PRO A 91 2.28 -7.55 3.22
N HIS A 92 1.81 -8.13 4.31
CA HIS A 92 0.41 -8.49 4.47
C HIS A 92 -0.23 -7.75 5.66
N LEU A 93 -1.54 -7.55 5.64
CA LEU A 93 -2.30 -6.95 6.74
C LEU A 93 -3.57 -7.76 7.06
N CYS A 94 -3.92 -7.80 8.34
CA CYS A 94 -5.24 -8.23 8.78
C CYS A 94 -6.26 -7.11 8.58
N THR A 95 -7.54 -7.47 8.51
CA THR A 95 -8.66 -6.52 8.36
C THR A 95 -8.62 -5.40 9.40
N THR A 96 -8.35 -5.72 10.67
CA THR A 96 -8.33 -4.73 11.75
C THR A 96 -7.28 -3.65 11.53
N HIS A 97 -6.06 -4.00 11.10
CA HIS A 97 -5.01 -3.01 10.85
C HIS A 97 -5.25 -2.22 9.58
N LEU A 98 -5.84 -2.84 8.55
CA LEU A 98 -6.28 -2.11 7.37
C LEU A 98 -7.37 -1.10 7.74
N GLU A 99 -8.43 -1.51 8.44
CA GLU A 99 -9.50 -0.61 8.90
C GLU A 99 -8.96 0.52 9.78
N ALA A 100 -8.05 0.23 10.71
CA ALA A 100 -7.42 1.25 11.54
C ALA A 100 -6.62 2.28 10.69
N LEU A 101 -5.98 1.84 9.61
CA LEU A 101 -5.29 2.72 8.67
C LEU A 101 -6.29 3.59 7.88
N LEU A 102 -7.44 3.04 7.49
CA LEU A 102 -8.49 3.76 6.78
C LEU A 102 -9.27 4.73 7.68
N GLN A 103 -9.44 4.41 8.96
CA GLN A 103 -10.17 5.22 9.94
C GLN A 103 -9.34 6.34 10.57
N ARG A 104 -8.07 6.53 10.20
CA ARG A 104 -7.30 7.71 10.62
C ARG A 104 -7.52 8.85 9.61
N PRO A 105 -8.53 9.72 9.78
CA PRO A 105 -8.68 10.89 8.94
C PRO A 105 -7.41 11.72 9.06
N ARG A 106 -6.95 12.26 7.93
CA ARG A 106 -5.94 13.30 7.95
C ARG A 106 -6.47 14.45 8.80
N GLN A 107 -5.78 14.79 9.88
CA GLN A 107 -5.71 16.19 10.26
C GLN A 107 -4.87 16.86 9.16
N VAL A 108 -5.52 17.18 8.04
CA VAL A 108 -5.00 18.25 7.18
C VAL A 108 -5.14 19.51 8.00
N ASP A 109 -4.02 20.00 8.53
CA ASP A 109 -4.01 21.34 9.11
C ASP A 109 -4.24 22.32 7.95
N PRO A 110 -5.37 23.06 7.93
CA PRO A 110 -5.72 23.92 6.80
C PRO A 110 -4.77 25.13 6.64
N LEU A 111 -3.80 25.32 7.55
CA LEU A 111 -2.88 26.46 7.50
C LEU A 111 -1.67 26.26 6.58
N ASN A 112 -1.37 25.03 6.12
CA ASN A 112 -0.19 24.77 5.29
C ASN A 112 -0.44 24.83 3.76
N MET A 113 -1.58 25.38 3.31
CA MET A 113 -1.89 25.55 1.88
C MET A 113 -1.78 27.00 1.37
N LEU A 114 -1.15 27.91 2.13
CA LEU A 114 -1.09 29.34 1.78
C LEU A 114 0.28 29.87 1.36
N GLU A 115 1.32 29.04 1.23
CA GLU A 115 2.69 29.52 0.95
C GLU A 115 3.17 29.36 -0.51
N ASP A 116 2.27 29.13 -1.47
CA ASP A 116 2.63 29.11 -2.91
C ASP A 116 1.82 30.13 -3.73
N ARG A 117 1.93 31.40 -3.32
CA ARG A 117 1.60 32.54 -4.16
C ARG A 117 2.71 33.59 -4.04
N ILE A 118 3.66 33.54 -4.97
CA ILE A 118 4.48 34.68 -5.37
C ILE A 118 4.27 34.89 -6.87
#